data_AF-A0A091D093-F1
#
_entry.id   AF-A0A091D093-F1
#
_cell.length_a   1.000
_cell.length_b   1.000
_cell.length_c   1.000
_cell.angle_alpha   90.00
_cell.angle_beta   90.00
_cell.angle_gamma   90.00
#
_symmetry.space_group_name_H-M   'P 1'
#
loop_
_entity.id
_entity.type
_entity.pdbx_description
1 polymer ?
#
loop_
_entity_poly.entity_id
_entity_poly.type
_entity_poly.pdbx_seq_one_letter_code
_entity_poly.pdbx_strand_id
1 'polypeptide(L)'
;MCRLQVLTPVVTAQRSQHIKSCIEAHEKDMELSFAMQGSKDMVCGICMEVVYEKTNPSEHCFGTLSSCNQTWCLKGIRKWRSAKQFKNKIIKSWAECRITSTFVIPSEYWVEDKEKQKLIQKC
;
A
#
# COMPACT_ATOMS: atom_id res chain seq x y z
N MET A 1 3.92 -13.77 18.76
CA MET A 1 5.13 -13.56 19.58
C MET A 1 6.14 -14.67 19.37
N CYS A 2 7.42 -14.31 19.26
CA CYS A 2 8.52 -15.18 18.82
C CYS A 2 8.86 -16.37 19.75
N ARG A 3 8.31 -16.48 20.98
CA ARG A 3 8.52 -17.55 21.99
C ARG A 3 9.99 -17.94 22.32
N LEU A 4 10.97 -17.31 21.68
CA LEU A 4 12.39 -17.56 21.86
C LEU A 4 12.87 -16.86 23.14
N GLN A 5 13.44 -17.64 24.05
CA GLN A 5 14.30 -17.09 25.09
C GLN A 5 15.65 -16.80 24.43
N VAL A 6 15.91 -15.54 24.06
CA VAL A 6 17.20 -15.14 23.49
C VAL A 6 18.32 -15.69 24.36
N LEU A 7 19.18 -16.49 23.73
CA LEU A 7 20.23 -17.29 24.32
C LEU A 7 21.28 -16.40 24.99
N THR A 8 21.06 -16.02 26.25
CA THR A 8 22.08 -15.87 27.31
C THR A 8 21.42 -15.43 28.63
N PRO A 9 21.60 -16.16 29.74
CA PRO A 9 20.88 -15.94 31.00
C PRO A 9 21.30 -14.68 31.79
N VAL A 10 22.28 -13.89 31.34
CA VAL A 10 22.93 -12.86 32.18
C VAL A 10 22.56 -11.41 31.80
N VAL A 11 21.89 -11.16 30.68
CA VAL A 11 21.63 -9.78 30.22
C VAL A 11 20.13 -9.47 30.20
N THR A 12 19.59 -9.07 31.35
CA THR A 12 18.20 -8.63 31.52
C THR A 12 17.81 -7.49 30.56
N ALA A 13 18.77 -6.59 30.26
CA ALA A 13 18.60 -5.50 29.30
C ALA A 13 18.36 -6.00 27.86
N GLN A 14 19.11 -7.01 27.42
CA GLN A 14 18.99 -7.60 26.08
C GLN A 14 17.66 -8.35 25.93
N ARG A 15 17.20 -9.02 26.98
CA ARG A 15 15.89 -9.67 27.02
C ARG A 15 14.75 -8.65 26.93
N SER A 16 14.83 -7.55 27.69
CA SER A 16 13.85 -6.46 27.64
C SER A 16 13.80 -5.81 26.25
N GLN A 17 14.97 -5.52 25.67
CA GLN A 17 15.09 -4.98 24.32
C GLN A 17 14.50 -5.93 23.26
N HIS A 18 14.79 -7.24 23.37
CA HIS A 18 14.23 -8.23 22.47
C HIS A 18 12.70 -8.32 22.59
N ILE A 19 12.17 -8.41 23.81
CA ILE A 19 10.71 -8.45 24.04
C ILE A 19 10.05 -7.22 23.41
N LYS A 20 10.61 -6.02 23.62
CA LYS A 20 10.13 -4.79 22.98
C LYS A 20 10.13 -4.91 21.46
N SER A 21 11.24 -5.33 20.86
CA SER A 21 11.34 -5.50 19.41
C SER A 21 10.39 -6.58 18.84
N CYS A 22 10.19 -7.71 19.55
CA CYS A 22 9.24 -8.75 19.15
C CYS A 22 7.79 -8.28 19.26
N ILE A 23 7.44 -7.46 20.25
CA ILE A 23 6.11 -6.85 20.36
C ILE A 23 5.89 -5.89 19.19
N GLU A 24 6.83 -4.95 18.97
CA GLU A 24 6.73 -3.97 17.87
C GLU A 24 6.66 -4.63 16.48
N ALA A 25 7.43 -5.70 16.25
CA ALA A 25 7.36 -6.46 15.01
C ALA A 25 6.00 -7.16 14.85
N HIS A 26 5.48 -7.75 15.93
CA HIS A 26 4.20 -8.43 15.90
C HIS A 26 3.02 -7.48 15.69
N GLU A 27 3.06 -6.29 16.30
CA GLU A 27 2.07 -5.23 16.08
C GLU A 27 2.07 -4.78 14.61
N LYS A 28 3.25 -4.56 14.01
CA LYS A 28 3.37 -4.21 12.59
C LYS A 28 2.84 -5.29 11.66
N ASP A 29 3.16 -6.57 11.92
CA ASP A 29 2.65 -7.69 11.12
C ASP A 29 1.12 -7.80 11.22
N MET A 30 0.57 -7.50 12.40
CA MET A 30 -0.87 -7.49 12.63
C MET A 30 -1.54 -6.34 11.87
N GLU A 31 -1.01 -5.12 11.97
CA GLU A 31 -1.47 -3.96 11.19
C GLU A 31 -1.46 -4.25 9.68
N LEU A 32 -0.36 -4.82 9.17
CA LEU A 32 -0.25 -5.20 7.76
C LEU A 32 -1.31 -6.25 7.38
N SER A 33 -1.51 -7.26 8.20
CA SER A 33 -2.51 -8.31 7.96
C SER A 33 -3.93 -7.73 7.89
N PHE A 34 -4.27 -6.80 8.77
CA PHE A 34 -5.55 -6.08 8.71
C PHE A 34 -5.69 -5.23 7.45
N ALA A 35 -4.63 -4.51 7.06
CA ALA A 35 -4.64 -3.71 5.84
C ALA A 35 -4.83 -4.56 4.59
N MET A 36 -4.13 -5.70 4.49
CA MET A 36 -4.31 -6.66 3.39
C MET A 36 -5.73 -7.22 3.35
N GLN A 37 -6.29 -7.58 4.52
CA GLN A 37 -7.65 -8.10 4.61
C GLN A 37 -8.69 -7.05 4.19
N GLY A 38 -8.55 -5.80 4.62
CA GLY A 38 -9.41 -4.69 4.19
C GLY A 38 -9.26 -4.34 2.71
N SER A 39 -8.16 -4.76 2.08
CA SER A 39 -7.86 -4.50 0.68
C SER A 39 -8.37 -5.59 -0.26
N LYS A 40 -8.81 -6.75 0.27
CA LYS A 40 -9.09 -7.96 -0.51
C LYS A 40 -10.10 -7.75 -1.63
N ASP A 41 -11.18 -7.04 -1.33
CA ASP A 41 -12.33 -6.84 -2.23
C ASP A 41 -12.27 -5.50 -2.96
N MET A 42 -11.12 -4.81 -2.91
CA MET A 42 -10.99 -3.47 -3.45
C MET A 42 -10.92 -3.50 -4.99
N VAL A 43 -11.87 -2.80 -5.62
CA VAL A 43 -12.03 -2.72 -7.08
C VAL A 43 -11.24 -1.55 -7.64
N CYS A 44 -10.46 -1.81 -8.68
CA CYS A 44 -9.75 -0.77 -9.41
C CYS A 44 -10.71 0.08 -10.23
N GLY A 45 -10.76 1.40 -10.01
CA GLY A 45 -11.61 2.32 -10.77
C GLY A 45 -11.27 2.44 -12.27
N ILE A 46 -10.11 1.93 -12.72
CA ILE A 46 -9.67 2.01 -14.13
C ILE A 46 -10.10 0.77 -14.92
N CYS A 47 -9.81 -0.42 -14.40
CA CYS A 47 -10.11 -1.68 -15.08
C CYS A 47 -11.40 -2.35 -14.57
N MET A 48 -12.01 -1.82 -13.50
CA MET A 48 -13.21 -2.36 -12.86
C MET A 48 -13.07 -3.80 -12.36
N GLU A 49 -11.83 -4.24 -12.12
CA GLU A 49 -11.51 -5.56 -11.57
C GLU A 49 -11.09 -5.43 -10.10
N VAL A 50 -11.41 -6.43 -9.29
CA VAL A 50 -10.85 -6.59 -7.93
C VAL A 50 -9.34 -6.81 -8.05
N VAL A 51 -8.54 -6.02 -7.33
CA VAL A 51 -7.07 -6.00 -7.52
C VAL A 51 -6.42 -7.34 -7.17
N TYR A 52 -6.89 -8.01 -6.10
CA TYR A 52 -6.37 -9.32 -5.69
C TYR A 52 -6.94 -10.51 -6.45
N GLU A 53 -8.03 -10.34 -7.20
CA GLU A 53 -8.58 -11.44 -8.01
C GLU A 53 -7.95 -11.53 -9.40
N LYS A 54 -6.98 -10.67 -9.69
CA LYS A 54 -6.28 -10.68 -10.97
C LYS A 54 -5.51 -11.98 -11.15
N THR A 55 -5.52 -12.48 -12.38
CA THR A 55 -4.86 -13.74 -12.74
C THR A 55 -3.36 -13.75 -12.48
N ASN A 56 -2.70 -12.59 -12.61
CA ASN A 56 -1.27 -12.45 -12.35
C ASN A 56 -1.03 -11.82 -10.97
N PRO A 57 -0.39 -12.52 -10.02
CA PRO A 57 -0.06 -11.98 -8.70
C PRO A 57 0.80 -10.71 -8.75
N SER A 58 1.65 -10.55 -9.78
CA SER A 58 2.43 -9.30 -9.96
C SER A 58 1.55 -8.08 -10.27
N GLU A 59 0.25 -8.27 -10.52
CA GLU A 59 -0.72 -7.20 -10.73
C GLU A 59 -1.53 -6.87 -9.47
N HIS A 60 -1.31 -7.59 -8.36
CA HIS A 60 -1.89 -7.35 -7.03
C HIS A 60 -1.19 -6.17 -6.33
N CYS A 61 -0.86 -5.13 -7.10
CA CYS A 61 -0.24 -3.92 -6.59
C CYS A 61 -1.19 -2.74 -6.80
N PHE A 62 -1.46 -2.03 -5.72
CA PHE A 62 -2.15 -0.76 -5.73
C PHE A 62 -1.19 0.36 -6.12
N GLY A 63 -1.69 1.36 -6.83
CA GLY A 63 -0.98 2.60 -7.07
C GLY A 63 -1.61 3.72 -6.26
N THR A 64 -0.92 4.10 -5.19
CA THR A 64 -1.35 5.16 -4.29
C THR A 64 -0.93 6.52 -4.86
N LEU A 65 -1.90 7.40 -5.09
CA LEU A 65 -1.63 8.81 -5.40
C LEU A 65 -1.76 9.66 -4.12
N SER A 66 -0.97 10.72 -4.05
CA SER A 66 -0.98 11.69 -2.95
C SER A 66 -2.24 12.55 -2.90
N SER A 67 -2.97 12.69 -4.02
CA SER A 67 -4.04 13.66 -4.16
C SER A 67 -5.45 13.08 -4.04
N CYS A 68 -5.60 11.79 -3.74
CA CYS A 68 -6.90 11.10 -3.84
C CYS A 68 -6.87 9.66 -3.29
N ASN A 69 -8.03 9.20 -2.80
CA ASN A 69 -8.26 7.89 -2.17
C ASN A 69 -8.86 6.82 -3.05
N GLN A 70 -8.89 7.06 -4.34
CA GLN A 70 -9.42 6.09 -5.26
C GLN A 70 -8.54 4.84 -5.31
N THR A 71 -9.22 3.70 -5.42
CA THR A 71 -8.58 2.41 -5.55
C THR A 71 -8.12 2.23 -6.99
N TRP A 72 -6.82 2.12 -7.18
CA TRP A 72 -6.25 1.85 -8.50
C TRP A 72 -5.21 0.76 -8.42
N CYS A 73 -5.25 -0.16 -9.37
CA CYS A 73 -4.11 -1.04 -9.61
C CYS A 73 -3.00 -0.27 -10.36
N LEU A 74 -1.76 -0.65 -10.10
CA LEU A 74 -0.58 -0.06 -10.72
C LEU A 74 -0.60 -0.17 -12.26
N LYS A 75 -1.05 -1.32 -12.79
CA LYS A 75 -1.19 -1.56 -14.23
C LYS A 75 -2.21 -0.63 -14.87
N GLY A 76 -3.33 -0.36 -14.19
CA GLY A 76 -4.37 0.56 -14.63
C GLY A 76 -3.82 1.98 -14.75
N ILE A 77 -3.12 2.46 -13.73
CA ILE A 77 -2.50 3.79 -13.75
C ILE A 77 -1.47 3.91 -14.87
N ARG A 78 -0.63 2.90 -15.08
CA ARG A 78 0.34 2.89 -16.18
C ARG A 78 -0.34 2.99 -17.54
N LYS A 79 -1.34 2.13 -17.81
CA LYS A 79 -2.13 2.17 -19.06
C LYS A 79 -2.79 3.53 -19.27
N TRP A 80 -3.41 4.07 -18.22
CA TRP A 80 -4.06 5.38 -18.26
C TRP A 80 -3.07 6.50 -18.64
N ARG A 81 -1.91 6.55 -17.97
CA ARG A 81 -0.86 7.54 -18.27
C ARG A 81 -0.25 7.36 -19.66
N SER A 82 -0.20 6.13 -20.19
CA SER A 82 0.32 5.82 -21.52
C SER A 82 -0.66 6.14 -22.66
N ALA A 83 -1.96 6.26 -22.38
CA ALA A 83 -2.97 6.56 -23.38
C ALA A 83 -2.86 8.01 -23.88
N LYS A 84 -1.99 8.26 -24.87
CA LYS A 84 -1.70 9.59 -25.46
C LYS A 84 -2.85 10.25 -26.25
N GLN A 85 -4.07 9.70 -26.26
CA GLN A 85 -5.10 10.07 -27.26
C GLN A 85 -5.97 11.31 -26.93
N PHE A 86 -5.97 11.83 -25.70
CA PHE A 86 -6.69 13.07 -25.38
C PHE A 86 -5.71 14.23 -25.18
N LYS A 87 -5.85 15.29 -25.98
CA LYS A 87 -5.05 16.51 -25.91
C LYS A 87 -4.99 17.07 -24.46
N ASN A 88 -3.91 16.76 -23.77
CA ASN A 88 -3.17 17.50 -22.73
C ASN A 88 -3.84 18.34 -21.63
N LYS A 89 -5.16 18.30 -21.41
CA LYS A 89 -5.77 18.91 -20.21
C LYS A 89 -6.72 18.00 -19.42
N ILE A 90 -7.22 16.91 -20.00
CA ILE A 90 -8.21 16.03 -19.37
C ILE A 90 -7.60 14.71 -18.87
N ILE A 91 -6.44 14.27 -19.38
CA ILE A 91 -5.83 12.98 -18.99
C ILE A 91 -5.25 13.00 -17.57
N LYS A 92 -4.77 14.15 -17.11
CA LYS A 92 -4.14 14.26 -15.79
C LYS A 92 -5.15 14.41 -14.65
N SER A 93 -6.41 14.70 -14.97
CA SER A 93 -7.52 14.77 -14.05
C SER A 93 -8.37 13.51 -14.21
N TRP A 94 -8.29 12.59 -13.26
CA TRP A 94 -9.34 11.56 -13.14
C TRP A 94 -10.69 12.29 -12.96
N ALA A 95 -11.76 11.84 -13.63
CA ALA A 95 -13.03 12.58 -13.70
C ALA A 95 -13.59 12.97 -12.31
N GLU A 96 -13.29 12.17 -11.29
CA GLU A 96 -13.66 12.41 -9.89
C GLU A 96 -12.61 13.16 -9.07
N CYS A 97 -11.31 13.01 -9.37
CA CYS A 97 -10.27 13.60 -8.52
C CYS A 97 -9.77 14.96 -9.01
N ARG A 98 -9.95 15.31 -10.29
CA ARG A 98 -9.57 16.58 -10.94
C ARG A 98 -8.15 17.14 -10.68
N ILE A 99 -7.33 16.43 -9.91
CA ILE A 99 -6.00 16.85 -9.45
C ILE A 99 -4.95 15.98 -10.13
N THR A 100 -3.94 16.64 -10.70
CA THR A 100 -2.84 15.99 -11.39
C THR A 100 -1.80 15.52 -10.36
N SER A 101 -1.82 14.24 -9.99
CA SER A 101 -0.70 13.67 -9.22
C SER A 101 0.40 13.23 -10.17
N THR A 102 1.61 13.76 -9.98
CA THR A 102 2.80 13.45 -10.79
C THR A 102 3.43 12.11 -10.38
N PHE A 103 3.29 11.72 -9.12
CA PHE A 103 3.95 10.56 -8.54
C PHE A 103 2.95 9.46 -8.13
N VAL A 104 3.35 8.19 -8.28
CA VAL A 104 2.56 7.01 -7.88
C VAL A 104 3.45 6.18 -6.98
N ILE A 105 2.95 5.85 -5.80
CA ILE A 105 3.63 4.95 -4.87
C ILE A 105 3.00 3.56 -5.03
N PRO A 106 3.75 2.55 -5.50
CA PRO A 106 3.30 1.16 -5.48
C PRO A 106 3.10 0.71 -4.03
N SER A 107 2.01 0.00 -3.77
CA SER A 107 1.73 -0.62 -2.48
C SER A 107 1.10 -2.01 -2.70
N GLU A 108 1.41 -2.96 -1.84
CA GLU A 108 0.81 -4.31 -1.90
C GLU A 108 -0.60 -4.34 -1.35
N TYR A 109 -0.97 -3.37 -0.50
CA TYR A 109 -2.29 -3.20 0.10
C TYR A 109 -2.82 -1.79 -0.17
N TRP A 110 -4.13 -1.62 -0.12
CA TRP A 110 -4.80 -0.33 -0.18
C TRP A 110 -4.67 0.40 1.15
N VAL A 111 -4.50 1.72 1.07
CA VAL A 111 -4.26 2.60 2.22
C VAL A 111 -5.20 3.78 2.23
N GLU A 112 -5.64 4.16 3.43
CA GLU A 112 -6.41 5.37 3.69
C GLU A 112 -5.51 6.60 3.93
N ASP A 113 -6.10 7.81 3.90
CA ASP A 113 -5.38 9.10 3.97
C ASP A 113 -4.32 9.19 5.08
N LYS A 114 -4.63 8.70 6.28
CA LYS A 114 -3.71 8.77 7.43
C LYS A 114 -2.44 7.95 7.21
N GLU A 115 -2.57 6.82 6.52
CA GLU A 115 -1.45 5.91 6.24
C GLU A 115 -0.70 6.29 4.96
N LYS A 116 -1.39 6.91 4.00
CA LYS A 116 -0.77 7.46 2.80
C LYS A 116 0.33 8.45 3.11
N GLN A 117 0.13 9.35 4.08
CA GLN A 117 1.18 10.29 4.48
C GLN A 117 2.43 9.57 4.99
N LYS A 118 2.26 8.50 5.76
CA LYS A 118 3.38 7.67 6.24
C LYS A 118 4.09 6.95 5.10
N LEU A 119 3.37 6.48 4.08
CA LEU A 119 3.97 5.86 2.89
C LEU A 119 4.70 6.89 2.01
N ILE A 120 4.13 8.08 1.84
CA ILE A 120 4.75 9.17 1.06
C ILE A 120 6.04 9.66 1.73
N GLN A 121 6.08 9.80 3.06
CA GLN A 121 7.29 10.22 3.79
C GLN A 121 8.44 9.20 3.74
N LYS A 122 8.18 7.95 3.35
CA LYS A 122 9.18 6.88 3.27
C LYS A 122 9.80 6.72 1.87
N CYS A 123 9.30 7.46 0.86
CA CYS A 123 9.83 7.48 -0.51
C CYS A 123 10.73 8.69 -0.73
#